data_AF-A0A524QIM6-F1
#
_entry.id   AF-A0A524QIM6-F1
#
_cell.length_a   1.000
_cell.length_b   1.000
_cell.length_c   1.000
_cell.angle_alpha   90.00
_cell.angle_beta   90.00
_cell.angle_gamma   90.00
#
_symmetry.space_group_name_H-M   'P 1'
#
loop_
_entity.id
_entity.type
_entity.pdbx_description
1 polymer ?
#
loop_
_entity_poly.entity_id
_entity_poly.type
_entity_poly.pdbx_seq_one_letter_code
_entity_poly.pdbx_strand_id
1 'polypeptide(L)'
;MRLTVAIKSGAGRSKPVTAERLVNMYAEQSDGKSNVALHGTPGLVLDTTYGVGPIRGIKYMKTNRYVVSGSELYGPSLIGTIEGSGLVSMATNGTQLVIVVSTNDAYVYDVTNGLRKITDTDWPGASTVDYIDGYFLFNEPDTGIFFISALNDATDIDALDFASAESAPDNLVRVFVDHREVWLMGEDTCEIWTNTGAALFPFERIEGAINEKGIRGKFSVTKTDNSIYWVDRDGIVRRAAEGYNPLRISTHAVEHLIAQGNLDSAEAISYT
;
A
#
# COMPACT_ATOMS: atom_id res chain seq x y z
N MET A 1 44.02 10.04 -11.44
CA MET A 1 42.73 10.21 -10.71
C MET A 1 42.12 8.83 -10.56
N ARG A 2 42.01 8.31 -9.34
CA ARG A 2 41.38 6.99 -9.11
C ARG A 2 39.87 7.22 -9.15
N LEU A 3 39.15 6.63 -10.10
CA LEU A 3 37.69 6.73 -10.13
C LEU A 3 37.14 6.09 -8.85
N THR A 4 36.40 6.87 -8.08
CA THR A 4 35.67 6.37 -6.91
C THR A 4 34.52 5.51 -7.41
N VAL A 5 34.39 4.30 -6.87
CA VAL A 5 33.29 3.39 -7.21
C VAL A 5 32.02 3.88 -6.54
N ALA A 6 30.90 3.86 -7.26
CA ALA A 6 29.59 4.20 -6.71
C ALA A 6 29.23 3.27 -5.55
N ILE A 7 28.77 3.85 -4.43
CA ILE A 7 28.30 3.10 -3.25
C ILE A 7 26.81 3.34 -2.97
N LYS A 8 26.15 4.09 -3.86
CA LYS A 8 24.72 4.42 -3.81
C LYS A 8 24.23 4.69 -5.23
N SER A 9 22.92 4.61 -5.41
CA SER A 9 22.24 5.03 -6.64
C SER A 9 21.54 6.36 -6.42
N GLY A 10 21.80 7.34 -7.28
CA GLY A 10 21.12 8.62 -7.25
C GLY A 10 21.69 9.62 -8.25
N ALA A 11 20.81 10.42 -8.85
CA ALA A 11 21.20 11.57 -9.65
C ALA A 11 20.71 12.83 -8.94
N GLY A 12 21.66 13.59 -8.39
CA GLY A 12 21.36 14.87 -7.75
C GLY A 12 21.12 15.98 -8.76
N ARG A 13 20.73 17.17 -8.27
CA ARG A 13 20.51 18.37 -9.10
C ARG A 13 21.71 18.73 -10.00
N SER A 14 22.93 18.45 -9.52
CA SER A 14 24.18 18.68 -10.26
C SER A 14 24.84 17.34 -10.56
N LYS A 15 24.82 16.93 -11.84
CA LYS A 15 25.42 15.66 -12.31
C LYS A 15 26.92 15.51 -11.98
N PRO A 16 27.74 16.57 -12.04
CA PRO A 16 29.14 16.49 -11.58
C PRO A 16 29.31 16.15 -10.10
N VAL A 17 28.30 16.43 -9.25
CA VAL A 17 28.34 16.19 -7.81
C VAL A 17 27.79 14.80 -7.46
N THR A 18 26.72 14.37 -8.13
CA THR A 18 26.09 13.07 -7.88
C THR A 18 25.35 12.60 -9.13
N ALA A 19 25.90 11.59 -9.80
CA ALA A 19 25.31 10.92 -10.97
C ALA A 19 25.61 9.41 -10.95
N GLU A 20 25.70 8.85 -9.75
CA GLU A 20 26.07 7.46 -9.52
C GLU A 20 24.86 6.55 -9.75
N ARG A 21 25.09 5.39 -10.36
CA ARG A 21 24.04 4.39 -10.61
C ARG A 21 24.58 2.99 -10.40
N LEU A 22 24.01 2.27 -9.44
CA LEU A 22 24.14 0.83 -9.31
C LEU A 22 23.06 0.17 -10.16
N VAL A 23 23.44 -0.78 -11.01
CA VAL A 23 22.53 -1.55 -11.88
C VAL A 23 22.72 -3.01 -11.57
N ASN A 24 21.65 -3.68 -11.12
CA ASN A 24 21.67 -5.08 -10.70
C ASN A 24 22.74 -5.39 -9.64
N MET A 25 22.99 -4.43 -8.75
CA MET A 25 23.92 -4.57 -7.63
C MET A 25 23.52 -3.64 -6.49
N TYR A 26 23.93 -3.99 -5.27
CA TYR A 26 23.82 -3.14 -4.09
C TYR A 26 25.17 -3.02 -3.40
N ALA A 27 25.32 -1.94 -2.64
CA ALA A 27 26.48 -1.71 -1.80
C ALA A 27 26.20 -2.20 -0.38
N GLU A 28 27.14 -2.93 0.19
CA GLU A 28 27.11 -3.40 1.57
C GLU A 28 28.36 -2.92 2.30
N GLN A 29 28.20 -2.53 3.57
CA GLN A 29 29.33 -2.15 4.40
C GLN A 29 30.22 -3.37 4.64
N SER A 30 31.53 -3.19 4.56
CA SER A 30 32.51 -4.27 4.75
C SER A 30 33.58 -3.88 5.75
N ASP A 31 33.91 -4.82 6.64
CA ASP A 31 35.05 -4.71 7.56
C ASP A 31 36.39 -5.12 6.90
N GLY A 32 36.38 -5.32 5.57
CA GLY A 32 37.55 -5.67 4.77
C GLY A 32 38.48 -4.49 4.49
N LYS A 33 39.44 -4.69 3.58
CA LYS A 33 40.39 -3.63 3.16
C LYS A 33 39.70 -2.42 2.49
N SER A 34 38.50 -2.61 1.94
CA SER A 34 37.64 -1.54 1.44
C SER A 34 36.39 -1.48 2.31
N ASN A 35 35.99 -0.27 2.70
CA ASN A 35 34.85 -0.05 3.60
C ASN A 35 33.49 -0.49 3.02
N VAL A 36 33.43 -0.80 1.72
CA VAL A 36 32.22 -1.19 0.99
C VAL A 36 32.55 -2.33 0.03
N ALA A 37 31.64 -3.28 -0.07
CA ALA A 37 31.60 -4.31 -1.11
C ALA A 37 30.37 -4.09 -2.01
N LEU A 38 30.51 -4.40 -3.30
CA LEU A 38 29.39 -4.40 -4.24
C LEU A 38 28.98 -5.84 -4.51
N HIS A 39 27.71 -6.16 -4.26
CA HIS A 39 27.12 -7.47 -4.48
C HIS A 39 26.13 -7.40 -5.62
N GLY A 40 26.22 -8.33 -6.56
CA GLY A 40 25.23 -8.46 -7.63
C GLY A 40 23.88 -8.93 -7.08
N THR A 41 22.80 -8.41 -7.62
CA THR A 41 21.44 -8.95 -7.40
C THR A 41 21.13 -9.96 -8.51
N PRO A 42 20.71 -11.20 -8.19
CA PRO A 42 20.23 -12.14 -9.20
C PRO A 42 19.13 -11.52 -10.08
N GLY A 43 19.08 -11.93 -11.35
CA GLY A 43 18.00 -11.52 -12.24
C GLY A 43 16.67 -12.18 -11.86
N LEU A 44 15.57 -11.59 -12.30
CA LEU A 44 14.24 -12.18 -12.16
C LEU A 44 14.02 -13.27 -13.22
N VAL A 45 13.36 -14.36 -12.83
CA VAL A 45 12.90 -15.40 -13.75
C VAL A 45 11.38 -15.28 -13.87
N LEU A 46 10.85 -15.48 -15.08
CA LEU A 46 9.40 -15.51 -15.30
C LEU A 46 8.80 -16.71 -14.55
N ASP A 47 7.95 -16.41 -13.57
CA ASP A 47 7.23 -17.43 -12.80
C ASP A 47 5.99 -17.94 -13.55
N THR A 48 5.09 -17.05 -13.96
CA THR A 48 3.83 -17.40 -14.64
C THR A 48 3.28 -16.19 -15.42
N THR A 49 2.50 -16.45 -16.47
CA THR A 49 1.80 -15.44 -17.26
C THR A 49 0.30 -15.42 -16.90
N TYR A 50 -0.26 -14.23 -16.67
CA TYR A 50 -1.69 -14.01 -16.43
C TYR A 50 -2.24 -13.07 -17.50
N GLY A 51 -2.87 -13.63 -18.52
CA GLY A 51 -3.40 -12.86 -19.65
C GLY A 51 -2.32 -12.08 -20.41
N VAL A 52 -2.77 -11.04 -21.13
CA VAL A 52 -1.90 -10.13 -21.91
C VAL A 52 -1.89 -8.69 -21.37
N GLY A 53 -2.74 -8.40 -20.38
CA GLY A 53 -2.90 -7.07 -19.81
C GLY A 53 -1.82 -6.72 -18.79
N PRO A 54 -1.68 -5.44 -18.43
CA PRO A 54 -0.85 -5.06 -17.30
C PRO A 54 -1.42 -5.68 -16.02
N ILE A 55 -0.52 -6.09 -15.11
CA ILE A 55 -0.93 -6.50 -13.76
C ILE A 55 -1.35 -5.25 -12.99
N ARG A 56 -2.61 -5.26 -12.52
CA ARG A 56 -3.21 -4.16 -11.75
C ARG A 56 -3.15 -4.40 -10.25
N GLY A 57 -2.99 -5.65 -9.83
CA GLY A 57 -2.89 -6.03 -8.42
C GLY A 57 -2.69 -7.52 -8.25
N ILE A 58 -1.97 -7.90 -7.18
CA ILE A 58 -1.70 -9.28 -6.80
C ILE A 58 -2.05 -9.43 -5.32
N LYS A 59 -2.80 -10.48 -4.97
CA LYS A 59 -3.05 -10.86 -3.57
C LYS A 59 -3.05 -12.37 -3.41
N TYR A 60 -2.45 -12.85 -2.32
CA TYR A 60 -2.57 -14.25 -1.93
C TYR A 60 -3.77 -14.43 -1.02
N MET A 61 -4.61 -15.43 -1.31
CA MET A 61 -5.66 -15.90 -0.42
C MET A 61 -5.44 -17.40 -0.22
N LYS A 62 -5.14 -17.79 1.02
CA LYS A 62 -4.63 -19.13 1.36
C LYS A 62 -3.39 -19.47 0.52
N THR A 63 -3.39 -20.58 -0.21
CA THR A 63 -2.26 -21.04 -1.02
C THR A 63 -2.28 -20.51 -2.46
N ASN A 64 -3.37 -19.86 -2.87
CA ASN A 64 -3.55 -19.41 -4.25
C ASN A 64 -3.21 -17.93 -4.39
N ARG A 65 -2.51 -17.61 -5.49
CA ARG A 65 -2.30 -16.25 -5.93
C ARG A 65 -3.46 -15.82 -6.81
N TYR A 66 -4.02 -14.66 -6.51
CA TYR A 66 -5.05 -14.00 -7.30
C TYR A 66 -4.48 -12.74 -7.92
N VAL A 67 -4.72 -12.56 -9.22
CA VAL A 67 -4.10 -11.53 -10.03
C VAL A 67 -5.16 -10.85 -10.88
N VAL A 68 -5.27 -9.53 -10.75
CA VAL A 68 -6.04 -8.73 -11.70
C VAL A 68 -5.09 -8.33 -12.82
N SER A 69 -5.36 -8.81 -14.04
CA SER A 69 -4.58 -8.52 -15.24
C SER A 69 -5.49 -7.97 -16.32
N GLY A 70 -5.21 -6.76 -16.81
CA GLY A 70 -6.12 -6.06 -17.71
C GLY A 70 -7.53 -5.93 -17.11
N SER A 71 -8.54 -6.48 -17.78
CA SER A 71 -9.92 -6.49 -17.30
C SER A 71 -10.36 -7.84 -16.70
N GLU A 72 -9.43 -8.69 -16.29
CA GLU A 72 -9.71 -10.07 -15.89
C GLU A 72 -9.09 -10.39 -14.52
N LEU A 73 -9.84 -11.12 -13.69
CA LEU A 73 -9.34 -11.74 -12.47
C LEU A 73 -8.92 -13.17 -12.76
N TYR A 74 -7.71 -13.51 -12.37
CA TYR A 74 -7.14 -14.85 -12.42
C TYR A 74 -6.89 -15.38 -11.02
N GLY A 75 -7.11 -16.67 -10.82
CA GLY A 75 -6.57 -17.48 -9.73
C GLY A 75 -5.70 -18.59 -10.33
N PRO A 76 -5.92 -19.88 -9.98
CA PRO A 76 -5.37 -21.01 -10.74
C PRO A 76 -5.81 -21.05 -12.22
N SER A 77 -6.95 -20.42 -12.52
CA SER A 77 -7.50 -20.22 -13.86
C SER A 77 -8.15 -18.84 -13.96
N LEU A 78 -8.62 -18.45 -15.15
CA LEU A 78 -9.50 -17.28 -15.32
C LEU A 78 -10.76 -17.46 -14.45
N ILE A 79 -11.13 -16.41 -13.70
CA ILE A 79 -12.29 -16.39 -12.81
C ILE A 79 -13.41 -15.54 -13.40
N GLY A 80 -13.10 -14.36 -13.94
CA GLY A 80 -14.10 -13.46 -14.48
C GLY A 80 -13.54 -12.08 -14.80
N THR A 81 -14.44 -11.15 -15.11
CA THR A 81 -14.09 -9.80 -15.54
C THR A 81 -14.10 -8.82 -14.38
N ILE A 82 -13.09 -7.95 -14.32
CA ILE A 82 -12.98 -6.79 -13.43
C ILE A 82 -12.89 -5.56 -14.32
N GLU A 83 -13.87 -4.67 -14.24
CA GLU A 83 -13.90 -3.47 -15.07
C GLU A 83 -12.77 -2.48 -14.71
N GLY A 84 -12.58 -1.47 -15.56
CA GLY A 84 -11.55 -0.44 -15.39
C GLY A 84 -10.14 -0.88 -15.81
N SER A 85 -9.19 0.04 -15.64
CA SER A 85 -7.80 -0.11 -16.11
C SER A 85 -6.74 0.31 -15.10
N GLY A 86 -7.11 1.05 -14.05
CA GLY A 86 -6.20 1.48 -12.99
C GLY A 86 -5.85 0.36 -12.01
N LEU A 87 -4.79 0.56 -11.22
CA LEU A 87 -4.42 -0.35 -10.13
C LEU A 87 -5.60 -0.62 -9.20
N VAL A 88 -5.63 -1.81 -8.61
CA VAL A 88 -6.68 -2.22 -7.67
C VAL A 88 -6.12 -2.33 -6.25
N SER A 89 -6.94 -2.02 -5.26
CA SER A 89 -6.64 -2.33 -3.86
C SER A 89 -7.29 -3.66 -3.48
N MET A 90 -6.54 -4.55 -2.83
CA MET A 90 -6.98 -5.94 -2.57
C MET A 90 -6.73 -6.36 -1.12
N ALA A 91 -7.74 -6.94 -0.50
CA ALA A 91 -7.68 -7.49 0.86
C ALA A 91 -8.40 -8.84 0.93
N THR A 92 -8.07 -9.65 1.92
CA THR A 92 -8.70 -10.96 2.11
C THR A 92 -8.76 -11.34 3.57
N ASN A 93 -9.87 -11.97 3.97
CA ASN A 93 -10.05 -12.64 5.26
C ASN A 93 -9.71 -14.14 5.20
N GLY A 94 -9.19 -14.62 4.05
CA GLY A 94 -8.87 -16.02 3.80
C GLY A 94 -10.00 -16.84 3.15
N THR A 95 -11.24 -16.33 3.11
CA THR A 95 -12.39 -16.98 2.45
C THR A 95 -12.98 -16.11 1.33
N GLN A 96 -13.04 -14.81 1.55
CA GLN A 96 -13.40 -13.77 0.61
C GLN A 96 -12.15 -12.96 0.22
N LEU A 97 -12.06 -12.62 -1.06
CA LEU A 97 -11.10 -11.68 -1.62
C LEU A 97 -11.88 -10.45 -2.09
N VAL A 98 -11.56 -9.29 -1.51
CA VAL A 98 -12.13 -8.00 -1.91
C VAL A 98 -11.18 -7.30 -2.85
N ILE A 99 -11.75 -6.67 -3.88
CA ILE A 99 -11.04 -5.96 -4.94
C ILE A 99 -11.74 -4.62 -5.14
N VAL A 100 -11.12 -3.54 -4.67
CA VAL A 100 -11.58 -2.16 -4.91
C VAL A 100 -10.90 -1.65 -6.17
N VAL A 101 -11.71 -1.20 -7.12
CA VAL A 101 -11.28 -0.89 -8.50
C VAL A 101 -11.34 0.61 -8.75
N SER A 102 -12.47 1.22 -8.44
CA SER A 102 -12.78 2.62 -8.59
C SER A 102 -13.58 3.07 -7.37
N THR A 103 -13.84 4.38 -7.26
CA THR A 103 -14.70 4.95 -6.23
C THR A 103 -16.00 4.15 -6.04
N ASN A 104 -16.67 3.74 -7.13
CA ASN A 104 -17.98 3.09 -7.05
C ASN A 104 -17.94 1.57 -7.26
N ASP A 105 -16.85 1.04 -7.81
CA ASP A 105 -16.77 -0.38 -8.14
C ASP A 105 -15.83 -1.12 -7.18
N ALA A 106 -16.43 -2.02 -6.41
CA ALA A 106 -15.74 -3.05 -5.68
C ALA A 106 -16.36 -4.42 -5.96
N TYR A 107 -15.52 -5.44 -5.91
CA TYR A 107 -15.91 -6.83 -6.14
C TYR A 107 -15.49 -7.67 -4.95
N VAL A 108 -16.25 -8.74 -4.72
CA VAL A 108 -15.85 -9.83 -3.84
C VAL A 108 -15.79 -11.12 -4.65
N TYR A 109 -14.77 -11.91 -4.38
CA TYR A 109 -14.65 -13.27 -4.86
C TYR A 109 -14.58 -14.23 -3.67
N ASP A 110 -15.38 -15.28 -3.71
CA ASP A 110 -15.21 -16.45 -2.88
C ASP A 110 -15.43 -17.72 -3.71
N VAL A 111 -14.94 -18.85 -3.21
CA VAL A 111 -14.99 -20.12 -3.96
C VAL A 111 -16.42 -20.62 -4.16
N THR A 112 -17.32 -20.29 -3.23
CA THR A 112 -18.70 -20.80 -3.22
C THR A 112 -19.61 -20.03 -4.18
N ASN A 113 -19.51 -18.70 -4.19
CA ASN A 113 -20.40 -17.82 -4.93
C ASN A 113 -19.75 -17.20 -6.18
N GLY A 114 -18.44 -17.43 -6.39
CA GLY A 114 -17.70 -16.84 -7.50
C GLY A 114 -17.47 -15.33 -7.33
N LEU A 115 -17.09 -14.70 -8.44
CA LEU A 115 -16.82 -13.26 -8.50
C LEU A 115 -18.13 -12.50 -8.71
N ARG A 116 -18.38 -11.49 -7.86
CA ARG A 116 -19.55 -10.61 -7.95
C ARG A 116 -19.20 -9.18 -7.51
N LYS A 117 -19.96 -8.20 -7.97
CA LYS A 117 -19.87 -6.82 -7.47
C LYS A 117 -20.46 -6.74 -6.06
N ILE A 118 -19.96 -5.82 -5.25
CA ILE A 118 -20.62 -5.36 -4.03
C ILE A 118 -21.75 -4.43 -4.48
N THR A 119 -22.98 -4.74 -4.09
CA THR A 119 -24.20 -4.00 -4.49
C THR A 119 -25.03 -3.61 -3.28
N ASP A 120 -24.42 -3.56 -2.10
CA ASP A 120 -25.07 -3.10 -0.88
C ASP A 120 -25.58 -1.66 -1.09
N THR A 121 -26.78 -1.37 -0.59
CA THR A 121 -27.39 -0.04 -0.73
C THR A 121 -26.68 1.04 0.08
N ASP A 122 -25.98 0.64 1.15
CA ASP A 122 -25.28 1.52 2.07
C ASP A 122 -23.79 1.67 1.70
N TRP A 123 -23.35 1.13 0.56
CA TRP A 123 -21.98 1.30 0.05
C TRP A 123 -21.73 2.76 -0.39
N PRO A 124 -20.90 3.55 0.31
CA PRO A 124 -20.64 4.95 -0.04
C PRO A 124 -19.62 5.09 -1.19
N GLY A 125 -18.92 4.01 -1.51
CA GLY A 125 -17.73 4.03 -2.36
C GLY A 125 -16.45 3.78 -1.57
N ALA A 126 -15.41 3.26 -2.22
CA ALA A 126 -14.12 3.01 -1.56
C ALA A 126 -12.92 3.34 -2.47
N SER A 127 -11.84 3.83 -1.86
CA SER A 127 -10.57 4.07 -2.55
C SER A 127 -9.56 2.95 -2.37
N THR A 128 -9.52 2.37 -1.16
CA THR A 128 -8.64 1.27 -0.77
C THR A 128 -9.36 0.32 0.20
N VAL A 129 -8.83 -0.89 0.35
CA VAL A 129 -9.30 -1.88 1.32
C VAL A 129 -8.12 -2.54 2.03
N ASP A 130 -8.29 -2.81 3.33
CA ASP A 130 -7.46 -3.74 4.09
C ASP A 130 -8.33 -4.64 4.99
N TYR A 131 -7.73 -5.55 5.74
CA TYR A 131 -8.46 -6.47 6.61
C TYR A 131 -7.83 -6.56 8.00
N ILE A 132 -8.67 -6.49 9.04
CA ILE A 132 -8.25 -6.59 10.44
C ILE A 132 -9.37 -7.16 11.32
N ASP A 133 -9.04 -8.09 12.21
CA ASP A 133 -9.90 -8.59 13.28
C ASP A 133 -11.34 -9.00 12.86
N GLY A 134 -11.50 -9.53 11.65
CA GLY A 134 -12.81 -9.94 11.12
C GLY A 134 -13.47 -8.94 10.18
N TYR A 135 -12.97 -7.71 10.12
CA TYR A 135 -13.57 -6.62 9.34
C TYR A 135 -12.76 -6.33 8.09
N PHE A 136 -13.44 -6.13 6.96
CA PHE A 136 -12.85 -5.41 5.84
C PHE A 136 -12.97 -3.91 6.13
N LEU A 137 -11.85 -3.22 6.00
CA LEU A 137 -11.73 -1.79 6.31
C LEU A 137 -11.58 -1.03 5.00
N PHE A 138 -12.37 0.03 4.81
CA PHE A 138 -12.39 0.84 3.60
C PHE A 138 -12.24 2.32 3.94
N ASN A 139 -11.70 3.11 3.01
CA ASN A 139 -11.81 4.57 3.08
C ASN A 139 -12.75 5.10 2.00
N GLU A 140 -13.67 5.95 2.41
CA GLU A 140 -14.58 6.64 1.51
C GLU A 140 -13.78 7.70 0.70
N PRO A 141 -13.88 7.69 -0.64
CA PRO A 141 -13.11 8.60 -1.49
C PRO A 141 -13.42 10.08 -1.21
N ASP A 142 -12.38 10.92 -1.26
CA ASP A 142 -12.50 12.38 -1.12
C ASP A 142 -13.11 12.86 0.22
N THR A 143 -13.02 12.03 1.26
CA THR A 143 -13.44 12.36 2.63
C THR A 143 -12.38 11.92 3.65
N GLY A 144 -12.53 12.34 4.92
CA GLY A 144 -11.77 11.81 6.05
C GLY A 144 -12.36 10.54 6.66
N ILE A 145 -13.34 9.90 6.01
CA ILE A 145 -14.15 8.81 6.58
C ILE A 145 -13.57 7.44 6.21
N PHE A 146 -13.59 6.54 7.19
CA PHE A 146 -13.41 5.11 6.97
C PHE A 146 -14.60 4.34 7.53
N PHE A 147 -14.88 3.20 6.92
CA PHE A 147 -16.00 2.35 7.30
C PHE A 147 -15.58 0.88 7.26
N ILE A 148 -16.38 0.04 7.89
CA ILE A 148 -16.12 -1.40 7.96
C ILE A 148 -17.28 -2.20 7.35
N SER A 149 -16.96 -3.41 6.91
CA SER A 149 -17.97 -4.40 6.59
C SER A 149 -18.56 -5.05 7.84
N ALA A 150 -19.62 -5.82 7.70
CA ALA A 150 -20.02 -6.80 8.69
C ALA A 150 -18.89 -7.84 8.93
N LEU A 151 -18.97 -8.52 10.08
CA LEU A 151 -17.94 -9.45 10.51
C LEU A 151 -17.81 -10.63 9.53
N ASN A 152 -16.65 -10.74 8.89
CA ASN A 152 -16.27 -11.73 7.89
C ASN A 152 -17.12 -11.74 6.62
N ASP A 153 -17.90 -10.69 6.36
CA ASP A 153 -18.68 -10.54 5.15
C ASP A 153 -18.51 -9.16 4.52
N ALA A 154 -17.75 -9.09 3.42
CA ALA A 154 -17.52 -7.87 2.66
C ALA A 154 -18.74 -7.38 1.87
N THR A 155 -19.83 -8.15 1.83
CA THR A 155 -21.03 -7.81 1.04
C THR A 155 -22.14 -7.15 1.82
N ASP A 156 -21.96 -7.02 3.13
CA ASP A 156 -22.92 -6.46 4.07
C ASP A 156 -22.25 -5.27 4.77
N ILE A 157 -22.78 -4.07 4.53
CA ILE A 157 -22.26 -2.81 5.06
C ILE A 157 -23.41 -2.12 5.82
N ASP A 158 -23.16 -1.71 7.06
CA ASP A 158 -24.13 -0.88 7.80
C ASP A 158 -23.76 0.61 7.62
N ALA A 159 -24.73 1.44 7.24
CA ALA A 159 -24.56 2.89 7.11
C ALA A 159 -24.11 3.60 8.41
N LEU A 160 -24.19 2.92 9.57
CA LEU A 160 -23.74 3.44 10.86
C LEU A 160 -22.33 2.96 11.26
N ASP A 161 -21.76 2.00 10.54
CA ASP A 161 -20.45 1.41 10.84
C ASP A 161 -19.30 2.20 10.18
N PHE A 162 -19.19 3.47 10.55
CA PHE A 162 -18.14 4.37 10.08
C PHE A 162 -17.58 5.27 11.19
N ALA A 163 -16.38 5.81 10.95
CA ALA A 163 -15.77 6.85 11.75
C ALA A 163 -14.90 7.77 10.87
N SER A 164 -14.59 8.97 11.36
CA SER A 164 -13.69 9.91 10.69
C SER A 164 -12.31 9.93 11.35
N ALA A 165 -11.27 10.12 10.52
CA ALA A 165 -9.99 10.65 10.97
C ALA A 165 -10.22 12.14 11.31
N GLU A 166 -10.04 12.51 12.58
CA GLU A 166 -10.50 13.80 13.11
C GLU A 166 -9.36 14.72 13.58
N SER A 167 -8.11 14.26 13.55
CA SER A 167 -6.97 15.01 14.08
C SER A 167 -6.66 16.27 13.26
N ALA A 168 -6.88 16.23 11.94
CA ALA A 168 -6.73 17.36 11.04
C ALA A 168 -7.80 17.30 9.93
N PRO A 169 -8.20 18.45 9.36
CA PRO A 169 -9.09 18.46 8.20
C PRO A 169 -8.30 18.11 6.93
N ASP A 170 -8.09 16.81 6.68
CA ASP A 170 -7.55 16.27 5.43
C ASP A 170 -8.33 15.05 4.93
N ASN A 171 -8.17 14.74 3.64
CA ASN A 171 -8.82 13.56 3.06
C ASN A 171 -8.01 12.30 3.40
N LEU A 172 -8.72 11.24 3.75
CA LEU A 172 -8.15 9.93 3.98
C LEU A 172 -7.80 9.27 2.64
N VAL A 173 -6.50 9.14 2.35
CA VAL A 173 -6.01 8.59 1.09
C VAL A 173 -6.01 7.06 1.12
N ARG A 174 -5.67 6.47 2.28
CA ARG A 174 -5.53 5.03 2.42
C ARG A 174 -5.76 4.52 3.84
N VAL A 175 -6.43 3.38 3.93
CA VAL A 175 -6.37 2.49 5.10
C VAL A 175 -5.26 1.45 4.93
N PHE A 176 -4.46 1.23 5.97
CA PHE A 176 -3.37 0.25 5.93
C PHE A 176 -3.23 -0.45 7.28
N VAL A 177 -3.17 -1.77 7.29
CA VAL A 177 -3.10 -2.56 8.51
C VAL A 177 -1.70 -3.14 8.71
N ASP A 178 -1.15 -2.92 9.89
CA ASP A 178 0.08 -3.56 10.34
C ASP A 178 0.05 -3.75 11.86
N HIS A 179 0.69 -4.80 12.39
CA HIS A 179 0.74 -5.05 13.84
C HIS A 179 -0.61 -5.05 14.58
N ARG A 180 -1.71 -5.39 13.88
CA ARG A 180 -3.08 -5.33 14.41
C ARG A 180 -3.50 -3.90 14.80
N GLU A 181 -2.95 -2.93 14.10
CA GLU A 181 -3.30 -1.52 14.17
C GLU A 181 -3.65 -1.01 12.78
N VAL A 182 -4.56 -0.05 12.75
CA VAL A 182 -5.02 0.61 11.54
C VAL A 182 -4.27 1.92 11.41
N TRP A 183 -3.51 2.05 10.33
CA TRP A 183 -2.90 3.30 9.90
C TRP A 183 -3.83 3.97 8.90
N LEU A 184 -4.52 5.00 9.37
CA LEU A 184 -5.31 5.90 8.55
C LEU A 184 -4.36 6.95 7.96
N MET A 185 -4.00 6.79 6.69
CA MET A 185 -3.04 7.66 6.01
C MET A 185 -3.79 8.71 5.21
N GLY A 186 -3.91 9.91 5.77
CA GLY A 186 -4.43 11.11 5.11
C GLY A 186 -3.40 11.77 4.20
N GLU A 187 -3.83 12.83 3.51
CA GLU A 187 -2.95 13.56 2.60
C GLU A 187 -1.84 14.34 3.32
N ASP A 188 -2.10 14.80 4.55
CA ASP A 188 -1.18 15.58 5.39
C ASP A 188 -0.77 14.83 6.65
N THR A 189 -1.69 14.05 7.22
CA THR A 189 -1.52 13.39 8.50
C THR A 189 -1.71 11.88 8.42
N CYS A 190 -1.19 11.16 9.41
CA CYS A 190 -1.54 9.75 9.64
C CYS A 190 -2.00 9.58 11.09
N GLU A 191 -3.09 8.86 11.29
CA GLU A 191 -3.60 8.47 12.60
C GLU A 191 -3.51 6.96 12.78
N ILE A 192 -3.26 6.53 14.01
CA ILE A 192 -3.23 5.11 14.35
C ILE A 192 -4.43 4.78 15.24
N TRP A 193 -5.17 3.75 14.83
CA TRP A 193 -6.38 3.27 15.47
C TRP A 193 -6.24 1.79 15.81
N THR A 194 -6.98 1.34 16.83
CA THR A 194 -6.98 -0.07 17.25
C THR A 194 -8.41 -0.56 17.48
N ASN A 195 -8.60 -1.87 17.33
CA ASN A 195 -9.88 -2.51 17.64
C ASN A 195 -10.00 -2.73 19.16
N THR A 196 -10.86 -1.97 19.81
CA THR A 196 -11.17 -2.09 21.25
C THR A 196 -12.43 -2.91 21.51
N GLY A 197 -13.21 -3.21 20.46
CA GLY A 197 -14.48 -3.93 20.57
C GLY A 197 -15.61 -3.08 21.15
N ALA A 198 -15.52 -1.75 21.03
CA ALA A 198 -16.59 -0.85 21.42
C ALA A 198 -17.90 -1.15 20.67
N ALA A 199 -19.03 -0.96 21.35
CA ALA A 199 -20.32 -1.52 20.93
C ALA A 199 -20.98 -0.81 19.75
N LEU A 200 -20.70 0.48 19.54
CA LEU A 200 -21.24 1.25 18.41
C LEU A 200 -20.34 1.15 17.18
N PHE A 201 -19.04 1.32 17.40
CA PHE A 201 -18.03 1.17 16.36
C PHE A 201 -16.77 0.60 17.01
N PRO A 202 -16.21 -0.51 16.51
CA PRO A 202 -15.22 -1.29 17.27
C PRO A 202 -13.81 -0.69 17.29
N PHE A 203 -13.54 0.35 16.48
CA PHE A 203 -12.22 0.98 16.40
C PHE A 203 -12.19 2.31 17.12
N GLU A 204 -11.13 2.53 17.90
CA GLU A 204 -10.87 3.79 18.58
C GLU A 204 -9.44 4.24 18.28
N ARG A 205 -9.24 5.57 18.25
CA ARG A 205 -7.93 6.17 18.04
C ARG A 205 -7.00 5.88 19.22
N ILE A 206 -5.74 5.59 18.94
CA ILE A 206 -4.70 5.52 19.96
C ILE A 206 -4.25 6.95 20.30
N GLU A 207 -4.45 7.37 21.55
CA GLU A 207 -4.08 8.70 22.02
C GLU A 207 -2.56 8.95 21.88
N GLY A 208 -2.21 10.08 21.26
CA GLY A 208 -0.81 10.47 21.00
C GLY A 208 -0.16 9.79 19.79
N ALA A 209 -0.85 8.89 19.09
CA ALA A 209 -0.34 8.21 17.90
C ALA A 209 -0.77 8.93 16.61
N ILE A 210 -0.25 10.14 16.41
CA ILE A 210 -0.51 10.97 15.23
C ILE A 210 0.83 11.37 14.61
N ASN A 211 0.89 11.30 13.28
CA ASN A 211 2.03 11.75 12.50
C ASN A 211 1.62 12.88 11.54
N GLU A 212 2.36 13.98 11.52
CA GLU A 212 2.19 15.08 10.55
C GLU A 212 2.82 14.77 9.18
N LYS A 213 2.86 13.49 8.82
CA LYS A 213 3.46 12.97 7.58
C LYS A 213 2.53 11.94 6.95
N GLY A 214 1.54 12.48 6.24
CA GLY A 214 0.61 11.75 5.38
C GLY A 214 1.26 11.07 4.18
N ILE A 215 0.41 10.63 3.26
CA ILE A 215 0.77 9.94 2.02
C ILE A 215 0.19 10.69 0.82
N ARG A 216 0.86 10.64 -0.33
CA ARG A 216 0.32 11.22 -1.57
C ARG A 216 -0.27 10.18 -2.52
N GLY A 217 0.50 9.17 -2.89
CA GLY A 217 0.00 8.08 -3.73
C GLY A 217 -0.67 7.02 -2.87
N LYS A 218 -1.94 6.69 -3.13
CA LYS A 218 -2.61 5.62 -2.35
C LYS A 218 -1.93 4.25 -2.45
N PHE A 219 -1.06 4.03 -3.45
CA PHE A 219 -0.26 2.82 -3.58
C PHE A 219 1.20 3.00 -3.16
N SER A 220 1.60 4.20 -2.69
CA SER A 220 2.98 4.51 -2.29
C SER A 220 3.26 4.15 -0.83
N VAL A 221 2.73 3.02 -0.36
CA VAL A 221 2.99 2.43 0.96
C VAL A 221 3.16 0.91 0.84
N THR A 222 4.11 0.37 1.59
CA THR A 222 4.33 -1.07 1.73
C THR A 222 4.82 -1.40 3.14
N LYS A 223 4.84 -2.70 3.45
CA LYS A 223 5.44 -3.21 4.68
C LYS A 223 6.45 -4.31 4.39
N THR A 224 7.54 -4.30 5.14
CA THR A 224 8.60 -5.32 5.15
C THR A 224 9.42 -5.15 6.43
N ASP A 225 10.22 -6.13 6.83
CA ASP A 225 11.08 -6.04 8.02
C ASP A 225 10.35 -5.49 9.25
N ASN A 226 9.12 -5.96 9.45
CA ASN A 226 8.27 -5.58 10.58
C ASN A 226 8.03 -4.05 10.72
N SER A 227 8.02 -3.33 9.59
CA SER A 227 7.86 -1.87 9.56
C SER A 227 7.12 -1.42 8.30
N ILE A 228 6.51 -0.24 8.38
CA ILE A 228 5.79 0.41 7.28
C ILE A 228 6.71 1.42 6.61
N TYR A 229 6.67 1.45 5.29
CA TYR A 229 7.41 2.39 4.45
C TYR A 229 6.44 3.10 3.51
N TRP A 230 6.53 4.42 3.41
CA TRP A 230 5.69 5.19 2.50
C TRP A 230 6.41 6.40 1.93
N VAL A 231 5.87 6.95 0.85
CA VAL A 231 6.30 8.24 0.29
C VAL A 231 5.35 9.32 0.82
N ASP A 232 5.90 10.29 1.55
CA ASP A 232 5.12 11.43 2.05
C ASP A 232 4.79 12.44 0.93
N ARG A 233 3.98 13.45 1.28
CA ARG A 233 3.58 14.53 0.35
C ARG A 233 4.76 15.28 -0.27
N ASP A 234 5.87 15.40 0.46
CA ASP A 234 7.07 16.11 0.01
C ASP A 234 7.96 15.22 -0.90
N GLY A 235 7.54 13.99 -1.20
CA GLY A 235 8.30 13.03 -1.99
C GLY A 235 9.46 12.40 -1.21
N ILE A 236 9.41 12.43 0.12
CA ILE A 236 10.41 11.84 1.00
C ILE A 236 9.96 10.44 1.38
N VAL A 237 10.87 9.47 1.25
CA VAL A 237 10.59 8.09 1.70
C VAL A 237 10.76 8.01 3.20
N ARG A 238 9.70 7.61 3.89
CA ARG A 238 9.60 7.44 5.32
C ARG A 238 9.55 5.97 5.72
N ARG A 239 10.03 5.68 6.92
CA ARG A 239 9.87 4.42 7.65
C ARG A 239 9.20 4.71 8.99
N ALA A 240 8.21 3.91 9.38
CA ALA A 240 7.63 3.97 10.72
C ALA A 240 8.67 3.45 11.72
N ALA A 241 9.15 4.32 12.60
CA ALA A 241 10.07 4.00 13.67
C ALA A 241 9.31 3.77 15.00
N GLU A 242 10.07 3.59 16.08
CA GLU A 242 9.50 3.41 17.42
C GLU A 242 8.56 4.57 17.81
N GLY A 243 7.44 4.22 18.43
CA GLY A 243 6.41 5.18 18.82
C GLY A 243 5.73 5.87 17.63
N TYR A 244 5.59 5.17 16.50
CA TYR A 244 4.93 5.63 15.28
C TYR A 244 5.65 6.73 14.49
N ASN A 245 6.80 7.21 14.96
CA ASN A 245 7.48 8.38 14.39
C ASN A 245 7.97 8.16 12.94
N PRO A 246 7.79 9.14 12.03
CA PRO A 246 8.18 9.02 10.62
C PRO A 246 9.66 9.35 10.41
N LEU A 247 10.51 8.33 10.28
CA LEU A 247 11.93 8.48 9.99
C LEU A 247 12.19 8.65 8.49
N ARG A 248 12.91 9.70 8.09
CA ARG A 248 13.39 9.87 6.71
C ARG A 248 14.48 8.85 6.38
N ILE A 249 14.28 8.05 5.33
CA ILE A 249 15.25 7.07 4.85
C ILE A 249 15.76 7.36 3.43
N SER A 250 15.07 8.21 2.66
CA SER A 250 15.55 8.65 1.35
C SER A 250 16.71 9.65 1.45
N THR A 251 17.57 9.63 0.44
CA THR A 251 18.55 10.69 0.23
C THR A 251 17.96 11.80 -0.63
N HIS A 252 18.53 13.01 -0.57
CA HIS A 252 18.12 14.13 -1.43
C HIS A 252 18.21 13.83 -2.94
N ALA A 253 19.10 12.92 -3.36
CA ALA A 253 19.19 12.50 -4.75
C ALA A 253 17.98 11.63 -5.16
N VAL A 254 17.51 10.76 -4.27
CA VAL A 254 16.30 9.93 -4.48
C VAL A 254 15.06 10.82 -4.50
N GLU A 255 14.93 11.73 -3.53
CA GLU A 255 13.84 12.71 -3.48
C GLU A 255 13.76 13.56 -4.76
N HIS A 256 14.92 13.98 -5.29
CA HIS A 256 14.95 14.72 -6.53
C HIS A 256 14.41 13.91 -7.71
N LEU A 257 14.68 12.60 -7.76
CA LEU A 257 14.14 11.71 -8.79
C LEU A 257 12.63 11.48 -8.61
N ILE A 258 12.19 11.28 -7.37
CA ILE A 258 10.77 11.14 -7.03
C ILE A 258 9.99 12.41 -7.45
N ALA A 259 10.55 13.59 -7.16
CA ALA A 259 9.96 14.88 -7.53
C ALA A 259 9.89 15.14 -9.05
N GLN A 260 10.57 14.34 -9.88
CA GLN A 260 10.43 14.40 -11.35
C GLN A 260 9.26 13.55 -11.87
N GLY A 261 8.71 12.65 -11.04
CA GLY A 261 7.55 11.84 -11.36
C GLY A 261 6.24 12.45 -10.86
N ASN A 262 5.14 11.73 -11.05
CA ASN A 262 3.85 12.04 -10.43
C ASN A 262 3.70 11.23 -9.12
N LEU A 263 3.61 11.93 -7.99
CA LEU A 263 3.44 11.31 -6.68
C LEU A 263 2.08 10.62 -6.52
N ASP A 264 1.04 11.10 -7.18
CA ASP A 264 -0.31 10.51 -7.10
C ASP A 264 -0.34 9.10 -7.70
N SER A 265 0.55 8.82 -8.66
CA SER A 265 0.74 7.51 -9.29
C SER A 265 1.93 6.74 -8.72
N ALA A 266 2.50 7.15 -7.59
CA ALA A 266 3.62 6.43 -7.00
C ALA A 266 3.17 5.09 -6.41
N GLU A 267 4.01 4.08 -6.59
CA GLU A 267 3.78 2.71 -6.13
C GLU A 267 4.95 2.26 -5.26
N ALA A 268 4.66 1.64 -4.12
CA ALA A 268 5.64 0.99 -3.27
C ALA A 268 5.46 -0.52 -3.33
N ILE A 269 6.56 -1.23 -3.62
CA ILE A 269 6.56 -2.69 -3.76
C ILE A 269 7.63 -3.24 -2.82
N SER A 270 7.27 -4.23 -2.01
CA SER A 270 8.22 -5.05 -1.25
C SER A 270 8.29 -6.45 -1.87
N TYR A 271 9.45 -7.09 -1.72
CA TYR A 271 9.62 -8.51 -1.94
C TYR A 271 10.04 -9.14 -0.60
N THR A 272 9.56 -10.36 -0.35
CA THR A 272 9.94 -11.21 0.79
C THR A 272 10.67 -12.42 0.28
#